data_AF-A0A0K8Q9I0-F1
#
_entry.id   AF-A0A0K8Q9I0-F1
#
_cell.length_a   1.000
_cell.length_b   1.000
_cell.length_c   1.000
_cell.angle_alpha   90.00
_cell.angle_beta   90.00
_cell.angle_gamma   90.00
#
_symmetry.space_group_name_H-M   'P 1'
#
loop_
_entity.id
_entity.type
_entity.pdbx_description
1 polymer ?
#
loop_
_entity_poly.entity_id
_entity_poly.type
_entity_poly.pdbx_seq_one_letter_code
_entity_poly.pdbx_strand_id
1 'polypeptide(L)' 'WLELSVEPDGTGSRYRQRAIFFPRGLSGRLYWLAVLPFHSIIFPAMSRNITAAAQTVANAEASQRAT' A
#
# COMPACT_ATOMS: atom_id res chain seq x y z
N TRP A 1 -2.96 -12.22 4.70
CA TRP A 1 -1.70 -11.48 4.72
C TRP A 1 -1.79 -10.26 3.80
N LEU A 2 -0.81 -9.36 3.88
CA LEU A 2 -0.71 -8.17 3.05
C LEU A 2 0.44 -8.34 2.08
N GLU A 3 0.18 -8.15 0.79
CA GLU A 3 1.18 -8.12 -0.27
C GLU A 3 1.39 -6.69 -0.71
N LEU A 4 2.66 -6.32 -0.86
CA LEU A 4 3.11 -5.03 -1.34
C LEU A 4 3.98 -5.30 -2.57
N SER A 5 3.70 -4.63 -3.68
CA SER A 5 4.50 -4.73 -4.89
C SER A 5 4.73 -3.35 -5.49
N VAL A 6 5.84 -3.21 -6.20
CA VAL A 6 6.19 -2.01 -6.95
C VAL A 6 6.68 -2.43 -8.33
N GLU A 7 6.18 -1.75 -9.35
CA GLU A 7 6.56 -1.98 -10.75
C GLU A 7 7.00 -0.64 -11.37
N PRO A 8 8.02 -0.64 -12.24
CA PRO A 8 8.36 0.56 -13.01
C PRO A 8 7.16 1.06 -13.83
N ASP A 9 6.94 2.36 -13.88
CA ASP A 9 5.86 2.97 -14.65
C ASP A 9 6.32 4.31 -15.25
N GLY A 10 6.83 4.26 -16.48
CA GLY A 10 7.40 5.41 -17.17
C GLY A 10 8.57 6.03 -16.39
N THR A 11 8.43 7.30 -16.00
CA THR A 11 9.41 8.02 -15.18
C THR A 11 9.25 7.79 -13.68
N GLY A 12 8.28 6.96 -13.27
CA GLY A 12 7.96 6.71 -11.88
C GLY A 12 7.77 5.24 -11.56
N SER A 13 6.94 4.95 -10.56
CA SER A 13 6.65 3.59 -10.14
C SER A 13 5.19 3.45 -9.72
N ARG A 14 4.61 2.29 -10.04
CA ARG A 14 3.28 1.90 -9.63
C ARG A 14 3.37 1.05 -8.36
N TYR A 15 2.94 1.62 -7.25
CA TYR A 15 2.80 0.89 -5.99
C TYR A 15 1.43 0.20 -5.91
N ARG A 16 1.43 -1.07 -5.50
CA ARG A 16 0.22 -1.86 -5.33
C ARG A 16 0.22 -2.57 -3.98
N GLN A 17 -0.93 -2.51 -3.31
CA GLN A 17 -1.14 -3.12 -2.00
C GLN A 17 -2.37 -4.03 -2.06
N ARG A 18 -2.21 -5.30 -1.69
CA ARG A 18 -3.27 -6.32 -1.75
C ARG A 18 -3.39 -7.05 -0.43
N ALA A 19 -4.58 -6.99 0.18
CA ALA A 19 -4.89 -7.82 1.34
C ALA A 19 -5.60 -9.10 0.92
N ILE A 20 -5.09 -10.23 1.40
CA ILE A 20 -5.61 -11.55 1.11
C ILE A 20 -6.05 -12.20 2.42
N PHE A 21 -7.28 -12.67 2.45
CA PHE A 21 -7.82 -13.41 3.59
C PHE A 21 -8.61 -14.62 3.07
N PHE A 22 -8.35 -15.79 3.67
CA PHE A 22 -9.04 -17.04 3.34
C PHE A 22 -10.01 -17.40 4.48
N PRO A 23 -11.26 -16.89 4.46
CA PRO A 23 -12.21 -17.14 5.52
C PRO A 23 -12.60 -18.63 5.55
N ARG A 24 -12.53 -19.25 6.74
CA ARG A 24 -13.05 -20.60 6.97
C ARG A 24 -14.37 -20.53 7.73
N GLY A 25 -15.37 -21.27 7.24
CA GLY A 25 -16.71 -21.33 7.86
C GLY A 25 -17.46 -20.00 7.87
N LEU A 26 -18.58 -19.96 8.59
CA LEU A 26 -19.43 -18.77 8.69
C LEU A 26 -18.78 -17.67 9.53
N SER A 27 -18.16 -18.03 10.66
CA SER A 27 -17.47 -17.08 11.55
C SER A 27 -16.34 -16.35 10.84
N GLY A 28 -15.55 -17.05 10.01
CA GLY A 28 -14.50 -16.42 9.21
C GLY A 28 -15.04 -15.41 8.21
N ARG A 29 -16.19 -15.69 7.58
CA ARG A 29 -16.85 -14.76 6.65
C ARG A 29 -17.43 -13.54 7.38
N LEU A 30 -18.06 -13.74 8.53
CA LEU A 30 -18.59 -12.65 9.37
C LEU A 30 -17.47 -11.73 9.85
N TYR A 31 -16.38 -12.30 10.35
CA TYR A 31 -15.19 -11.54 10.71
C TYR A 31 -14.68 -10.74 9.52
N TRP A 32 -14.54 -11.36 8.34
CA TRP A 32 -14.06 -10.66 7.16
C TRP A 32 -14.95 -9.47 6.79
N LEU A 33 -16.27 -9.67 6.75
CA LEU A 33 -17.23 -8.60 6.47
C LEU A 33 -17.17 -7.47 7.50
N ALA A 34 -16.99 -7.79 8.78
CA ALA A 34 -16.85 -6.80 9.85
C ALA A 34 -15.60 -5.93 9.69
N VAL A 35 -14.49 -6.48 9.17
CA VAL A 35 -13.24 -5.73 8.99
C VAL A 35 -13.19 -4.97 7.66
N LEU A 36 -13.94 -5.37 6.62
CA LEU A 36 -14.00 -4.67 5.33
C LEU A 36 -14.18 -3.14 5.41
N PRO A 37 -15.08 -2.55 6.21
CA PRO A 37 -15.23 -1.10 6.29
C PRO A 37 -13.97 -0.38 6.81
N PHE A 38 -13.12 -1.06 7.59
CA PHE A 38 -11.85 -0.46 8.04
C PHE A 38 -10.79 -0.45 6.94
N HIS A 39 -10.84 -1.41 6.01
CA HIS A 39 -9.88 -1.51 4.90
C HIS A 39 -9.97 -0.28 3.96
N SER A 40 -11.15 0.31 3.80
CA SER A 40 -11.35 1.51 2.99
C SER A 40 -10.69 2.77 3.58
N ILE A 41 -10.32 2.74 4.87
CA ILE A 41 -9.67 3.87 5.55
C ILE A 41 -8.17 3.58 5.72
N ILE A 42 -7.84 2.39 6.22
CA ILE A 42 -6.46 2.02 6.59
C ILE A 42 -5.55 1.93 5.37
N PHE A 43 -6.00 1.30 4.29
CA PHE A 43 -5.12 1.08 3.13
C PHE A 43 -4.81 2.34 2.33
N PRO A 44 -5.77 3.24 2.04
CA PRO A 44 -5.44 4.51 1.38
C PRO A 44 -4.52 5.39 2.23
N ALA A 45 -4.68 5.38 3.55
CA ALA A 45 -3.77 6.10 4.44
C ALA A 45 -2.36 5.51 4.40
N MET A 46 -2.23 4.18 4.48
CA MET A 46 -0.95 3.49 4.38
C MET A 46 -0.27 3.75 3.04
N SER A 47 -0.98 3.60 1.92
CA SER A 47 -0.43 3.82 0.59
C SER A 47 0.06 5.25 0.41
N ARG A 48 -0.72 6.24 0.86
CA ARG A 48 -0.34 7.66 0.80
C ARG A 48 0.92 7.94 1.61
N ASN A 49 1.03 7.39 2.81
CA ASN A 49 2.19 7.62 3.67
C ASN A 49 3.46 6.98 3.08
N ILE A 50 3.36 5.76 2.55
CA ILE A 50 4.47 5.07 1.90
C ILE A 50 4.93 5.84 0.66
N THR A 51 4.01 6.25 -0.22
CA THR A 51 4.39 6.99 -1.44
C THR A 51 4.94 8.38 -1.13
N ALA A 52 4.40 9.08 -0.12
CA ALA A 52 4.94 10.36 0.33
C ALA A 52 6.36 10.25 0.90
N ALA A 53 6.61 9.22 1.72
CA ALA A 53 7.94 8.94 2.24
C ALA A 53 8.93 8.60 1.10
N ALA A 54 8.51 7.75 0.15
CA ALA A 54 9.32 7.40 -1.01
C ALA A 54 9.67 8.64 -1.86
N GLN A 55 8.71 9.53 -2.10
CA GLN A 55 8.95 10.78 -2.84
C GLN A 55 9.95 11.68 -2.13
N THR A 56 9.86 11.76 -0.79
CA THR A 56 10.80 12.55 0.02
C THR A 56 12.23 12.05 -0.16
N VAL A 57 12.45 10.73 -0.10
CA VAL A 57 13.76 10.10 -0.33
C VAL A 57 14.24 10.38 -1.75
N ALA A 58 13.39 10.17 -2.76
CA ALA A 58 13.74 10.39 -4.16
C ALA A 58 14.16 11.84 -4.45
N ASN A 59 13.45 12.82 -3.87
CA ASN A 59 13.79 14.23 -4.01
C ASN A 59 15.14 14.56 -3.36
N ALA A 60 15.41 14.00 -2.17
CA ALA A 60 16.68 14.20 -1.48
C ALA A 60 17.86 13.62 -2.28
N GLU A 61 17.68 12.45 -2.89
CA GLU A 61 18.68 11.85 -3.78
C GLU A 61 18.90 12.69 -5.05
N ALA A 62 17.83 13.21 -5.65
CA ALA A 62 17.94 14.06 -6.84
C ALA A 62 18.71 15.36 -6.56
N SER A 63 18.46 16.00 -5.40
CA SER A 63 19.21 17.19 -4.98
C SER A 63 20.69 16.91 -4.75
N GLN A 64 21.03 15.74 -4.17
CA GLN A 64 22.42 15.32 -3.99
C GLN A 64 23.15 15.08 -5.31
N ARG A 65 22.48 14.50 -6.31
CA ARG A 65 23.09 14.25 -7.64
C ARG A 65 23.31 15.52 -8.45
N ALA A 66 22.61 16.60 -8.12
CA ALA A 66 22.71 17.89 -8.83
C ALA A 66 23.80 18.82 -8.26
N THR A 67 24.42 18.44 -7.13
CA THR A 67 25.52 19.17 -6.48
C THR A 67 26.85 18.51 -6.83
#